data_AF-A0A2V6ZWI1-F1
#
_entry.id   AF-A0A2V6ZWI1-F1
#
_cell.length_a   1.000
_cell.length_b   1.000
_cell.length_c   1.000
_cell.angle_alpha   90.00
_cell.angle_beta   90.00
_cell.angle_gamma   90.00
#
_symmetry.space_group_name_H-M   'P 1'
#
loop_
_entity.id
_entity.type
_entity.pdbx_description
1 polymer ?
#
loop_
_entity_poly.entity_id
_entity_poly.type
_entity_poly.pdbx_seq_one_letter_code
_entity_poly.pdbx_strand_id
1 'polypeptide(L)'
;AGVRADGTYGMRAALTKRHPAAVIVLDGAYSTRPELVDLIDLTVLVDAPLQFRHARLAAREAACFLEAWHRRWDDAEAHYFTHVRPPSSFDLVVSTA
;
A
#
# COMPACT_ATOMS: atom_id res chain seq x y z
N ALA A 1 -6.54 1.37 15.38
CA ALA A 1 -5.49 2.39 15.39
C ALA A 1 -5.67 3.20 14.12
N GLY A 2 -5.51 4.52 14.24
CA GLY A 2 -5.77 5.48 13.18
C GLY A 2 -4.50 6.23 12.81
N VAL A 3 -4.71 7.32 12.07
CA VAL A 3 -3.68 8.29 11.70
C VAL A 3 -3.07 8.91 12.96
N ARG A 4 -1.75 9.05 12.98
CA ARG A 4 -0.96 9.77 13.98
C ARG A 4 -0.58 11.16 13.45
N ALA A 5 -0.21 12.06 14.36
CA ALA A 5 0.17 13.44 14.03
C ALA A 5 1.40 13.55 13.12
N ASP A 6 2.24 12.50 13.06
CA ASP A 6 3.41 12.41 12.18
C ASP A 6 3.09 11.86 10.78
N GLY A 7 1.80 11.73 10.43
CA GLY A 7 1.37 11.20 9.13
C GLY A 7 1.51 9.68 9.01
N THR A 8 1.80 8.97 10.11
CA THR A 8 1.86 7.50 10.13
C THR A 8 0.55 6.87 10.59
N TYR A 9 0.36 5.59 10.28
CA TYR A 9 -0.76 4.81 10.78
C TYR A 9 -0.30 3.97 11.95
N GLY A 10 -1.00 4.08 13.08
CA GLY A 10 -0.74 3.19 14.20
C GLY A 10 -1.14 1.76 13.87
N MET A 11 -0.35 0.79 14.30
CA MET A 11 -0.77 -0.61 14.34
C MET A 11 -1.80 -0.81 15.46
N ARG A 12 -2.84 -1.61 15.21
CA ARG A 12 -3.76 -2.04 16.29
C ARG A 12 -3.01 -2.95 17.25
N ALA A 13 -3.04 -2.64 18.56
CA ALA A 13 -2.43 -3.49 19.58
C ALA A 13 -3.26 -4.76 19.87
N ALA A 14 -4.59 -4.68 19.72
CA ALA A 14 -5.47 -5.81 19.89
C ALA A 14 -5.33 -6.78 18.71
N LEU A 15 -4.74 -7.94 18.96
CA LEU A 15 -4.68 -9.03 18.00
C LEU A 15 -6.07 -9.66 17.85
N THR A 16 -6.40 -10.08 16.65
CA THR A 16 -7.64 -10.81 16.38
C THR A 16 -7.32 -12.13 15.69
N LYS A 17 -7.78 -13.23 16.29
CA LYS A 17 -7.64 -14.55 15.67
C LYS A 17 -8.69 -14.72 14.56
N ARG A 18 -8.28 -15.31 13.44
CA ARG A 18 -9.15 -15.69 12.33
C ARG A 18 -8.98 -17.17 12.07
N HIS A 19 -10.07 -17.82 11.64
CA HIS A 19 -9.98 -19.17 11.11
C HIS A 19 -9.32 -19.14 9.73
N PRO A 20 -8.66 -20.23 9.31
CA PRO A 20 -8.19 -20.36 7.93
C PRO A 20 -9.35 -20.14 6.95
N ALA A 21 -9.01 -19.63 5.77
CA ALA A 21 -9.94 -19.45 4.67
C ALA A 21 -9.37 -20.12 3.42
N ALA A 22 -10.24 -20.55 2.51
CA ALA A 22 -9.81 -21.08 1.21
C ALA A 22 -9.07 -20.03 0.36
N VAL A 23 -9.41 -18.75 0.56
CA VAL A 23 -8.74 -17.60 -0.06
C VAL A 23 -8.52 -16.53 1.00
N ILE A 24 -7.29 -16.01 1.08
CA ILE A 24 -6.91 -14.89 1.95
C ILE A 24 -6.42 -13.77 1.03
N VAL A 25 -7.03 -12.58 1.17
CA VAL A 25 -6.59 -11.38 0.45
C VAL A 25 -5.76 -10.53 1.40
N LEU A 26 -4.48 -10.36 1.07
CA LEU A 26 -3.58 -9.44 1.76
C LEU A 26 -3.45 -8.15 0.94
N ASP A 27 -4.08 -7.08 1.43
CA ASP A 27 -4.13 -5.77 0.76
C ASP A 27 -3.25 -4.72 1.44
N GLY A 28 -2.76 -3.76 0.66
CA GLY A 28 -1.90 -2.67 1.11
C GLY A 28 -0.69 -2.43 0.19
N ALA A 29 -0.16 -1.20 0.21
CA ALA A 29 0.92 -0.75 -0.69
C ALA A 29 2.19 -1.62 -0.65
N TYR A 30 2.46 -2.26 0.49
CA TYR A 30 3.69 -3.03 0.75
C TYR A 30 3.39 -4.50 1.09
N SER A 31 2.20 -4.99 0.74
CA SER A 31 1.72 -6.32 1.12
C SER A 31 2.40 -7.47 0.37
N THR A 32 3.11 -7.17 -0.72
CA THR A 32 3.81 -8.15 -1.57
C THR A 32 5.32 -8.14 -1.36
N ARG A 33 5.77 -7.80 -0.15
CA ARG A 33 7.20 -7.77 0.19
C ARG A 33 7.88 -9.13 -0.08
N PRO A 34 9.12 -9.14 -0.59
CA PRO A 34 9.81 -10.39 -0.93
C PRO A 34 9.91 -11.40 0.23
N GLU A 35 9.93 -10.92 1.48
CA GLU A 35 9.96 -11.77 2.66
C GLU A 35 8.68 -12.58 2.91
N LEU A 36 7.60 -12.32 2.16
CA LEU A 36 6.33 -13.04 2.23
C LEU A 36 6.06 -13.90 0.98
N VAL A 37 7.00 -13.96 0.03
CA VAL A 37 6.76 -14.55 -1.30
C VAL A 37 6.42 -16.04 -1.24
N ASP A 38 6.91 -16.75 -0.23
CA ASP A 38 6.64 -18.19 0.00
C ASP A 38 5.23 -18.45 0.56
N LEU A 39 4.51 -17.40 0.98
CA LEU A 39 3.16 -17.46 1.52
C LEU A 39 2.09 -16.91 0.56
N ILE A 40 2.50 -16.33 -0.57
CA ILE A 40 1.60 -15.65 -1.50
C ILE A 40 1.56 -16.41 -2.82
N ASP A 41 0.39 -16.97 -3.15
CA ASP A 41 0.20 -17.75 -4.38
C ASP A 41 0.04 -16.86 -5.64
N LEU A 42 -0.41 -15.62 -5.47
CA LEU A 42 -0.66 -14.67 -6.56
C LEU A 42 -0.45 -13.22 -6.08
N THR A 43 0.34 -12.46 -6.84
CA THR A 43 0.59 -11.04 -6.61
C THR A 43 -0.05 -10.16 -7.68
N VAL A 44 -0.83 -9.17 -7.25
CA VAL A 44 -1.50 -8.22 -8.14
C VAL A 44 -1.08 -6.80 -7.79
N LEU A 45 -0.54 -6.08 -8.77
CA LEU A 45 -0.33 -4.64 -8.67
C LEU A 45 -1.51 -3.92 -9.34
N VAL A 46 -2.27 -3.16 -8.54
CA VAL A 46 -3.28 -2.25 -9.07
C VAL A 46 -2.64 -0.89 -9.28
N ASP A 47 -2.39 -0.54 -10.53
CA ASP A 47 -1.74 0.69 -10.93
C ASP A 47 -2.74 1.71 -11.47
N ALA A 48 -2.52 2.97 -11.10
CA ALA A 48 -3.27 4.10 -11.60
C ALA A 48 -2.33 5.29 -11.75
N PRO A 49 -2.47 6.09 -12.83
CA PRO A 49 -1.66 7.29 -13.01
C PRO A 49 -1.60 8.17 -11.75
N LEU A 50 -0.38 8.63 -11.40
CA LEU A 50 -0.10 9.40 -10.18
C LEU A 50 -1.07 10.57 -9.97
N GLN A 51 -1.36 11.31 -11.05
CA GLN A 51 -2.32 12.42 -11.05
C GLN A 51 -3.71 12.04 -10.54
N PHE A 52 -4.22 10.85 -10.90
CA PHE A 52 -5.52 10.38 -10.45
C PHE A 52 -5.48 9.90 -9.00
N ARG A 53 -4.39 9.25 -8.60
CA ARG A 53 -4.18 8.87 -7.20
C ARG A 53 -4.15 10.11 -6.29
N HIS A 54 -3.37 11.12 -6.67
CA HIS A 54 -3.26 12.39 -5.93
C HIS A 54 -4.60 13.13 -5.89
N ALA A 55 -5.31 13.24 -7.01
CA ALA A 55 -6.63 13.88 -7.05
C ALA A 55 -7.64 13.16 -6.15
N ARG A 56 -7.69 11.82 -6.17
CA ARG A 56 -8.58 11.02 -5.31
C ARG A 56 -8.23 11.13 -3.82
N LEU A 57 -6.95 11.23 -3.48
CA LEU A 57 -6.50 11.41 -2.11
C LEU A 57 -6.84 12.83 -1.61
N ALA A 58 -6.54 13.85 -2.42
CA ALA A 58 -6.82 15.25 -2.10
C ALA A 58 -8.32 15.55 -1.94
N ALA A 59 -9.18 14.83 -2.67
CA ALA A 59 -10.63 14.96 -2.53
C ALA A 59 -11.17 14.41 -1.19
N ARG A 60 -10.41 13.57 -0.47
CA ARG A 60 -10.86 12.91 0.77
C ARG A 60 -10.21 13.45 2.03
N GLU A 61 -8.97 13.92 1.94
CA GLU A 61 -8.15 14.24 3.11
C GLU A 61 -7.89 15.75 3.25
N ALA A 62 -7.63 16.20 4.48
CA ALA A 62 -7.27 17.60 4.74
C ALA A 62 -5.88 17.94 4.19
N ALA A 63 -5.70 19.18 3.73
CA ALA A 63 -4.43 19.64 3.14
C ALA A 63 -3.22 19.45 4.06
N CYS A 64 -3.36 19.73 5.36
CA CYS A 64 -2.27 19.54 6.33
C CYS A 64 -1.88 18.07 6.52
N PHE A 65 -2.84 17.15 6.40
CA PHE A 65 -2.57 15.71 6.41
C PHE A 65 -1.80 15.31 5.16
N LEU A 66 -2.22 15.79 3.98
CA LEU A 66 -1.56 15.49 2.70
C LEU A 66 -0.11 15.94 2.69
N GLU A 67 0.19 17.13 3.21
CA GLU A 67 1.57 17.64 3.25
C GLU A 67 2.48 16.73 4.09
N ALA A 68 2.03 16.34 5.29
CA ALA A 68 2.77 15.43 6.14
C ALA A 68 2.89 14.02 5.52
N TRP A 69 1.83 13.56 4.85
CA TRP A 69 1.78 12.28 4.18
C TRP A 69 2.77 12.21 3.01
N HIS A 70 2.75 13.18 2.08
CA HIS A 70 3.65 13.25 0.93
C HIS A 70 5.12 13.32 1.35
N ARG A 71 5.44 14.16 2.35
CA ARG A 71 6.80 14.29 2.90
C ARG A 71 7.39 12.97 3.39
N ARG A 72 6.56 11.98 3.74
CA ARG A 72 7.00 10.70 4.29
C ARG A 72 6.84 9.53 3.32
N TRP A 73 5.72 9.47 2.61
CA TRP A 73 5.33 8.27 1.87
C TRP A 73 5.76 8.31 0.40
N ASP A 74 5.95 9.48 -0.20
CA ASP A 74 6.37 9.58 -1.61
C ASP A 74 7.73 8.90 -1.82
N ASP A 75 8.73 9.22 -0.99
CA ASP A 75 10.06 8.60 -1.06
C ASP A 75 10.03 7.11 -0.73
N ALA A 76 9.20 6.71 0.24
CA ALA A 76 9.05 5.31 0.63
C ALA A 76 8.41 4.47 -0.48
N GLU A 77 7.37 5.01 -1.12
CA GLU A 77 6.70 4.39 -2.26
C GLU A 77 7.63 4.29 -3.47
N ALA A 78 8.32 5.39 -3.80
CA ALA A 78 9.31 5.40 -4.88
C ALA A 78 10.42 4.37 -4.63
N HIS A 79 10.95 4.29 -3.42
CA HIS A 79 11.94 3.28 -3.06
C HIS A 79 11.39 1.86 -3.23
N TYR A 80 10.18 1.59 -2.73
CA TYR A 80 9.57 0.26 -2.79
C TYR A 80 9.36 -0.20 -4.24
N PHE A 81 8.68 0.59 -5.07
CA PHE A 81 8.36 0.20 -6.45
C PHE A 81 9.54 0.33 -7.42
N THR A 82 10.64 0.98 -7.02
CA THR A 82 11.87 1.01 -7.83
C THR A 82 12.82 -0.12 -7.47
N HIS A 83 13.02 -0.41 -6.18
CA HIS A 83 14.11 -1.27 -5.71
C HIS A 83 13.66 -2.56 -5.04
N VAL A 84 12.56 -2.53 -4.29
CA VAL A 84 12.13 -3.69 -3.46
C VAL A 84 11.19 -4.61 -4.24
N ARG A 85 10.19 -4.02 -4.90
CA ARG A 85 9.17 -4.74 -5.64
C ARG A 85 8.77 -3.98 -6.92
N PRO A 86 9.59 -4.07 -7.99
CA PRO A 86 9.28 -3.41 -9.26
C PRO A 86 8.02 -4.00 -9.92
N PRO A 87 7.26 -3.22 -10.71
CA PRO A 87 6.05 -3.70 -11.38
C PRO A 87 6.25 -4.99 -12.19
N SER A 88 7.41 -5.15 -12.83
CA SER A 88 7.79 -6.34 -13.61
C SER A 88 7.90 -7.62 -12.79
N SER A 89 7.86 -7.53 -11.47
CA SER A 89 7.97 -8.66 -10.57
C SER A 89 6.60 -9.16 -10.08
N PHE A 90 5.51 -8.43 -10.32
CA PHE A 90 4.16 -8.92 -10.01
C PHE A 90 3.68 -9.91 -11.07
N ASP A 91 2.84 -10.86 -10.67
CA ASP A 91 2.24 -11.83 -11.60
C ASP A 91 1.24 -11.16 -12.54
N LEU A 92 0.52 -10.15 -12.03
CA LEU A 92 -0.43 -9.36 -12.79
C LEU A 92 -0.34 -7.88 -12.42
N VAL A 93 -0.32 -7.02 -13.45
CA VAL A 93 -0.49 -5.58 -13.31
C VAL A 93 -1.82 -5.18 -13.95
N VAL A 94 -2.71 -4.57 -13.16
CA VAL A 94 -3.99 -4.04 -13.63
C VAL A 94 -3.90 -2.52 -13.65
N SER A 95 -4.00 -1.91 -14.82
CA SER A 95 -3.91 -0.46 -15.00
C SER A 95 -5.27 0.14 -15.33
N THR A 96 -5.61 1.29 -14.74
CA THR A 96 -6.87 2.01 -15.00
C THR A 96 -6.71 3.15 -16.01
N ALA A 97 -5.92 2.95 -17.07
CA ALA A 97 -5.77 3.91 -18.16
C ALA A 97 -7.08 4.12 -18.94
#